data_AF-A0A927G363-F1
#
_entry.id   AF-A0A927G363-F1
#
_cell.length_a   1.000
_cell.length_b   1.000
_cell.length_c   1.000
_cell.angle_alpha   90.00
_cell.angle_beta   90.00
_cell.angle_gamma   90.00
#
_symmetry.space_group_name_H-M   'P 1'
#
loop_
_entity.id
_entity.type
_entity.pdbx_description
1 polymer ?
#
loop_
_entity_poly.entity_id
_entity_poly.type
_entity_poly.pdbx_seq_one_letter_code
_entity_poly.pdbx_strand_id
1 'polypeptide(L)'
;MIGLLVLVVVVVLFMLFRSTPESQAKRVVDRFYQLEQDSDFGNAWDLFHPLMKDKFTRRGYIQDRNHVFMQHFDVSTFSYTIGKVKSLKSWKMSRESDPLNDVYRVPITQTFKSKFGTFTLNQDVFVTKDKENGDWLILWSYE
;
A
#
# COMPACT_ATOMS: atom_id res chain seq x y z
N MET A 1 4.54 -17.80 -42.42
CA MET A 1 4.79 -16.45 -41.85
C MET A 1 3.69 -15.96 -40.90
N ILE A 2 2.40 -16.14 -41.23
CA ILE A 2 1.29 -15.66 -40.38
C ILE A 2 1.30 -16.25 -38.96
N GLY A 3 1.56 -17.55 -38.80
CA GLY A 3 1.64 -18.20 -37.48
C GLY A 3 2.77 -17.67 -36.58
N LEU A 4 3.90 -17.28 -37.16
CA LEU A 4 5.01 -16.67 -36.42
C LEU A 4 4.63 -15.25 -35.96
N LEU A 5 3.93 -14.50 -36.81
CA LEU A 5 3.47 -13.15 -36.50
C LEU A 5 2.45 -13.17 -35.34
N VAL A 6 1.50 -14.12 -35.38
CA VAL A 6 0.51 -14.32 -34.31
C VAL A 6 1.19 -14.72 -33.00
N LEU A 7 2.18 -15.63 -33.04
CA LEU A 7 2.94 -16.03 -31.86
C LEU A 7 3.71 -14.85 -31.25
N VAL A 8 4.36 -14.03 -32.08
CA VAL A 8 5.09 -12.83 -31.62
C VAL A 8 4.13 -11.83 -30.97
N VAL A 9 2.96 -11.59 -31.55
CA VAL A 9 1.94 -10.69 -30.98
C VAL A 9 1.46 -11.23 -29.62
N VAL A 10 1.20 -12.52 -29.49
CA VAL A 10 0.78 -13.14 -28.22
C VAL A 10 1.88 -13.04 -27.17
N VAL A 11 3.15 -13.26 -27.52
CA VAL A 11 4.29 -13.13 -26.60
C VAL A 11 4.50 -11.67 -26.17
N VAL A 12 4.39 -10.71 -27.09
CA VAL A 12 4.51 -9.28 -26.77
C VAL A 12 3.37 -8.84 -25.86
N LEU A 13 2.13 -9.25 -26.13
CA LEU A 13 1.00 -8.99 -25.25
C LEU A 13 1.23 -9.62 -23.87
N PHE A 14 1.70 -10.88 -23.81
CA PHE A 14 2.01 -11.55 -22.55
C PHE A 14 3.12 -10.86 -21.75
N MET A 15 4.14 -10.30 -22.43
CA MET A 15 5.18 -9.49 -21.80
C MET A 15 4.67 -8.12 -21.35
N LEU A 16 3.74 -7.50 -22.08
CA LEU A 16 3.09 -6.25 -21.67
C LEU A 16 2.16 -6.46 -20.45
N PHE A 17 1.55 -7.63 -20.33
CA PHE A 17 0.75 -8.02 -19.17
C PHE A 17 1.57 -8.55 -17.99
N ARG A 18 2.90 -8.72 -18.13
CA ARG A 18 3.75 -9.04 -16.98
C ARG A 18 3.81 -7.84 -16.05
N SER A 19 3.12 -7.96 -14.93
CA SER A 19 3.14 -6.96 -13.87
C SER A 19 4.56 -6.80 -13.30
N THR A 20 5.12 -5.60 -13.41
CA THR A 20 6.39 -5.25 -12.75
C THR A 20 6.21 -5.23 -11.23
N PRO A 21 7.29 -5.44 -10.44
CA PRO A 21 7.27 -5.26 -9.00
C PRO A 21 6.71 -3.90 -8.54
N GLU A 22 7.06 -2.81 -9.23
CA GLU A 22 6.53 -1.48 -8.87
C GLU A 22 5.02 -1.39 -9.11
N SER A 23 4.50 -2.01 -10.17
CA SER A 23 3.06 -2.04 -10.41
C SER A 23 2.33 -2.91 -9.39
N GLN A 24 2.94 -3.98 -8.87
CA GLN A 24 2.39 -4.76 -7.76
C GLN A 24 2.35 -3.94 -6.47
N ALA A 25 3.46 -3.28 -6.14
CA ALA A 25 3.55 -2.40 -4.98
C ALA A 25 2.49 -1.28 -5.02
N LYS A 26 2.30 -0.66 -6.20
CA LYS A 26 1.24 0.33 -6.41
C LYS A 26 -0.15 -0.27 -6.18
N ARG A 27 -0.41 -1.48 -6.69
CA ARG A 27 -1.73 -2.12 -6.57
C ARG A 27 -2.07 -2.54 -5.14
N VAL A 28 -1.12 -3.04 -4.36
CA VAL A 28 -1.40 -3.39 -2.95
C VAL A 28 -1.70 -2.14 -2.12
N VAL A 29 -0.96 -1.05 -2.36
CA VAL A 29 -1.23 0.23 -1.69
C VAL A 29 -2.59 0.80 -2.10
N ASP A 30 -2.91 0.74 -3.40
CA ASP A 30 -4.23 1.13 -3.90
C ASP A 30 -5.34 0.32 -3.22
N ARG A 31 -5.20 -1.01 -3.16
CA ARG A 31 -6.17 -1.90 -2.51
C ARG A 31 -6.32 -1.57 -1.02
N PHE A 32 -5.22 -1.31 -0.33
CA PHE A 32 -5.25 -0.94 1.09
C PHE A 32 -6.04 0.34 1.33
N TYR A 33 -5.79 1.39 0.56
CA TYR A 33 -6.52 2.65 0.74
C TYR A 33 -7.96 2.60 0.24
N GLN A 34 -8.30 1.76 -0.74
CA GLN A 34 -9.70 1.44 -1.09
C GLN A 34 -10.43 0.83 0.10
N LEU A 35 -9.83 -0.18 0.73
CA LEU A 35 -10.42 -0.82 1.91
C LEU A 35 -10.64 0.18 3.05
N GLU A 36 -9.66 1.04 3.32
CA GLU A 36 -9.83 2.10 4.34
C GLU A 36 -10.87 3.15 3.95
N GLN A 37 -10.95 3.52 2.67
CA GLN A 37 -11.95 4.44 2.14
C GLN A 37 -13.38 3.90 2.33
N ASP A 38 -13.53 2.57 2.19
CA ASP A 38 -14.76 1.81 2.41
C ASP A 38 -15.02 1.48 3.89
N SER A 39 -14.20 2.02 4.81
CA SER A 39 -14.23 1.74 6.26
C SER A 39 -13.99 0.26 6.63
N ASP A 40 -13.45 -0.54 5.71
CA ASP A 40 -13.04 -1.92 5.92
C ASP A 40 -11.59 -1.99 6.45
N PHE A 41 -11.39 -1.39 7.62
CA PHE A 41 -10.09 -1.35 8.29
C PHE A 41 -9.58 -2.74 8.68
N GLY A 42 -10.49 -3.72 8.82
CA GLY A 42 -10.13 -5.09 9.14
C GLY A 42 -9.39 -5.75 8.00
N ASN A 43 -9.93 -5.70 6.79
CA ASN A 43 -9.26 -6.26 5.62
C ASN A 43 -8.04 -5.42 5.20
N ALA A 44 -8.05 -4.10 5.45
CA ALA A 44 -6.85 -3.28 5.28
C ALA A 44 -5.71 -3.76 6.20
N TRP A 45 -6.02 -4.08 7.47
CA TRP A 45 -5.05 -4.61 8.42
C TRP A 45 -4.47 -5.96 7.97
N ASP A 46 -5.25 -6.78 7.27
CA ASP A 46 -4.78 -8.09 6.81
C ASP A 46 -3.61 -7.96 5.80
N LEU A 47 -3.52 -6.84 5.07
CA LEU A 47 -2.43 -6.51 4.13
C LEU A 47 -1.14 -6.02 4.82
N PHE A 48 -1.13 -5.87 6.14
CA PHE A 48 0.08 -5.47 6.85
C PHE A 48 1.12 -6.57 6.93
N HIS A 49 2.38 -6.15 6.86
CA HIS A 49 3.52 -6.98 7.22
C HIS A 49 3.49 -7.37 8.72
N PRO A 50 4.03 -8.54 9.12
CA PRO A 50 4.11 -8.94 10.53
C PRO A 50 4.65 -7.86 11.47
N LEU A 51 5.73 -7.16 11.09
CA LEU A 51 6.29 -6.04 11.86
C LEU A 51 5.29 -4.91 12.16
N MET A 52 4.32 -4.67 11.27
CA MET A 52 3.23 -3.72 11.51
C MET A 52 2.15 -4.31 12.44
N LYS A 53 1.88 -5.60 12.31
CA LYS A 53 0.92 -6.34 13.15
C LYS A 53 1.41 -6.45 14.61
N ASP A 54 2.72 -6.44 14.84
CA ASP A 54 3.31 -6.32 16.18
C ASP A 54 3.03 -4.97 16.84
N LYS A 55 2.84 -3.90 16.04
CA LYS A 55 2.49 -2.57 16.55
C LYS A 55 1.00 -2.39 16.77
N PHE A 56 0.16 -2.99 15.91
CA PHE A 56 -1.29 -2.85 15.99
C PHE A 56 -1.96 -4.22 16.02
N THR A 57 -2.64 -4.51 17.13
CA THR A 57 -3.66 -5.56 17.11
C THR A 57 -4.75 -5.20 16.10
N ARG A 58 -5.33 -6.19 15.42
CA ARG A 58 -6.39 -5.96 14.42
C ARG A 58 -7.54 -5.09 14.97
N ARG A 59 -7.99 -5.40 16.19
CA ARG A 59 -9.03 -4.61 16.88
C ARG A 59 -8.58 -3.19 17.17
N GLY A 60 -7.36 -3.00 17.70
CA GLY A 60 -6.81 -1.67 17.98
C GLY A 60 -6.72 -0.82 16.72
N TYR A 61 -6.23 -1.41 15.62
CA TYR A 61 -6.17 -0.74 14.33
C TYR A 61 -7.54 -0.23 13.85
N ILE A 62 -8.55 -1.10 13.87
CA ILE A 62 -9.92 -0.77 13.46
C ILE A 62 -10.48 0.38 14.32
N GLN A 63 -10.28 0.32 15.63
CA GLN A 63 -10.77 1.32 16.56
C GLN A 63 -10.06 2.67 16.36
N ASP A 64 -8.73 2.68 16.35
CA ASP A 64 -7.94 3.90 16.30
C ASP A 64 -8.10 4.62 14.95
N ARG A 65 -8.06 3.90 13.83
CA ARG A 65 -8.23 4.52 12.50
C ARG A 65 -9.60 5.16 12.36
N ASN A 66 -10.65 4.46 12.75
CA ASN A 66 -12.01 4.98 12.67
C ASN A 66 -12.21 6.19 13.62
N HIS A 67 -11.72 6.08 14.85
CA HIS A 67 -11.87 7.12 15.86
C HIS A 67 -11.13 8.41 15.47
N VAL A 68 -9.86 8.30 15.10
CA VAL A 68 -9.01 9.45 14.80
C VAL A 68 -9.38 10.08 13.45
N PHE A 69 -9.51 9.27 12.40
CA PHE A 69 -9.66 9.83 11.05
C PHE A 69 -11.10 10.09 10.65
N MET A 70 -12.04 9.23 11.03
CA MET A 70 -13.44 9.36 10.59
C MET A 70 -14.27 10.16 11.59
N GLN A 71 -14.24 9.77 12.86
CA GLN A 71 -15.08 10.40 13.89
C GLN A 71 -14.56 11.78 14.30
N HIS A 72 -13.28 11.90 14.66
CA HIS A 72 -12.74 13.16 15.16
C HIS A 72 -12.72 14.26 14.10
N PHE A 73 -12.38 13.94 12.85
CA PHE A 73 -12.46 14.89 11.75
C PHE A 73 -13.87 15.02 11.16
N ASP A 74 -14.86 14.28 11.65
CA ASP A 74 -16.24 14.34 11.16
C ASP A 74 -16.33 14.14 9.63
N VAL A 75 -15.75 13.04 9.17
CA VAL A 75 -15.71 12.64 7.75
C VAL A 75 -16.26 11.22 7.60
N SER A 76 -17.02 10.98 6.54
CA SER A 76 -17.49 9.64 6.19
C SER A 76 -16.47 8.84 5.37
N THR A 77 -15.56 9.54 4.69
CA THR A 77 -14.54 8.95 3.82
C THR A 77 -13.49 10.00 3.42
N PHE A 78 -12.50 9.61 2.61
CA PHE A 78 -11.45 10.48 2.07
C PHE A 78 -11.19 10.17 0.60
N SER A 79 -10.50 11.04 -0.12
CA SER A 79 -9.91 10.73 -1.43
C SER A 79 -8.41 10.58 -1.31
N TYR A 80 -7.76 9.79 -2.17
CA TYR A 80 -6.31 9.68 -2.15
C TYR A 80 -5.71 9.64 -3.55
N THR A 81 -4.42 9.97 -3.64
CA THR A 81 -3.62 9.84 -4.86
C THR A 81 -2.34 9.06 -4.55
N ILE A 82 -1.89 8.30 -5.54
CA ILE A 82 -0.67 7.49 -5.44
C ILE A 82 0.43 8.11 -6.30
N GLY A 83 1.54 8.45 -5.66
CA GLY A 83 2.71 9.02 -6.29
C GLY A 83 3.56 8.00 -7.06
N LYS A 84 4.71 8.46 -7.54
CA LYS A 84 5.66 7.62 -8.28
C LYS A 84 6.35 6.64 -7.32
N VAL A 85 6.26 5.34 -7.65
CA VAL A 85 6.94 4.28 -6.90
C VAL A 85 8.45 4.37 -7.08
N LYS A 86 9.20 4.18 -5.99
CA LYS A 86 10.66 4.12 -5.98
C LYS A 86 11.13 2.81 -5.34
N SER A 87 11.94 2.04 -6.06
CA SER A 87 12.61 0.85 -5.51
C SER A 87 13.78 1.24 -4.60
N LEU A 88 13.90 0.54 -3.48
CA LEU A 88 14.95 0.66 -2.47
C LEU A 88 15.57 -0.73 -2.30
N LYS A 89 16.89 -0.81 -2.49
CA LYS A 89 17.62 -2.09 -2.32
C LYS A 89 17.55 -2.62 -0.90
N SER A 90 17.61 -1.71 0.07
CA SER A 90 17.51 -2.01 1.49
C SER A 90 16.84 -0.83 2.22
N TRP A 91 15.96 -1.14 3.17
CA TRP A 91 15.24 -0.18 4.00
C TRP A 91 14.83 -0.85 5.32
N LYS A 92 14.75 -0.09 6.41
CA LYS A 92 14.31 -0.59 7.72
C LYS A 92 13.12 0.22 8.24
N MET A 93 12.23 -0.46 8.94
CA MET A 93 11.00 0.11 9.45
C MET A 93 11.23 1.07 10.63
N SER A 94 12.19 0.75 11.48
CA SER A 94 12.63 1.55 12.61
C SER A 94 14.12 1.31 12.89
N ARG A 95 14.69 2.03 13.86
CA ARG A 95 16.09 1.82 14.26
C ARG A 95 16.38 0.39 14.75
N GLU A 96 15.41 -0.23 15.40
CA GLU A 96 15.52 -1.54 16.05
C GLU A 96 15.08 -2.70 15.14
N SER A 97 14.47 -2.43 13.98
CA SER A 97 14.03 -3.49 13.06
C SER A 97 15.15 -3.93 12.13
N ASP A 98 15.19 -5.23 11.83
CA ASP A 98 16.08 -5.75 10.79
C ASP A 98 15.79 -5.12 9.41
N PRO A 99 16.83 -4.93 8.58
CA PRO A 99 16.66 -4.38 7.25
C PRO A 99 15.91 -5.35 6.33
N LEU A 100 14.94 -4.82 5.60
CA LEU A 100 14.25 -5.49 4.51
C LEU A 100 14.90 -5.12 3.18
N ASN A 101 14.98 -6.10 2.28
CA ASN A 101 15.50 -5.90 0.93
C ASN A 101 14.36 -5.88 -0.09
N ASP A 102 14.62 -5.29 -1.26
CA ASP A 102 13.66 -5.17 -2.36
C ASP A 102 12.34 -4.48 -1.93
N VAL A 103 12.49 -3.32 -1.27
CA VAL A 103 11.38 -2.53 -0.73
C VAL A 103 10.97 -1.45 -1.73
N TYR A 104 9.68 -1.20 -1.85
CA TYR A 104 9.12 -0.19 -2.74
C TYR A 104 8.49 0.92 -1.92
N ARG A 105 9.00 2.14 -2.06
CA ARG A 105 8.40 3.35 -1.48
C ARG A 105 7.32 3.88 -2.40
N VAL A 106 6.14 4.07 -1.86
CA VAL A 106 4.92 4.50 -2.53
C VAL A 106 4.37 5.72 -1.79
N PRO A 107 4.63 6.95 -2.29
CA PRO A 107 4.07 8.16 -1.70
C PRO A 107 2.55 8.20 -1.85
N ILE A 108 1.84 8.57 -0.80
CA ILE A 108 0.38 8.70 -0.77
C ILE A 108 0.01 10.08 -0.23
N THR A 109 -0.96 10.70 -0.90
CA THR A 109 -1.62 11.91 -0.39
C THR A 109 -3.10 11.59 -0.18
N GLN A 110 -3.53 11.54 1.08
CA GLN A 110 -4.94 11.45 1.47
C GLN A 110 -5.51 12.86 1.64
N THR A 111 -6.73 13.11 1.20
CA THR A 111 -7.43 14.40 1.30
C THR A 111 -8.76 14.18 2.01
N PHE A 112 -8.96 14.92 3.10
CA PHE A 112 -10.13 14.83 3.96
C PHE A 112 -10.91 16.14 3.89
N LYS A 113 -12.23 16.05 3.72
CA LYS A 113 -13.16 17.19 3.76
C LYS A 113 -13.88 17.20 5.10
N SER A 114 -13.22 17.74 6.11
CA SER A 114 -13.70 17.75 7.50
C SER A 114 -14.58 18.96 7.81
N LYS A 115 -15.26 18.92 8.97
CA LYS A 115 -15.91 20.11 9.55
C LYS A 115 -14.95 21.25 9.86
N PHE A 116 -13.65 20.95 9.97
CA PHE A 116 -12.58 21.92 10.21
C PHE A 116 -11.93 22.44 8.92
N GLY A 117 -12.47 22.07 7.75
CA GLY A 117 -11.93 22.42 6.43
C GLY A 117 -11.29 21.25 5.71
N THR A 118 -10.68 21.52 4.56
CA THR A 118 -9.99 20.50 3.77
C THR A 118 -8.53 20.43 4.16
N PHE A 119 -8.05 19.23 4.50
CA PHE A 119 -6.63 19.00 4.77
C PHE A 119 -6.13 17.77 4.03
N THR A 120 -4.81 17.74 3.84
CA THR A 120 -4.11 16.68 3.13
C THR A 120 -3.04 16.06 4.01
N LEU A 121 -2.99 14.73 4.05
CA LEU A 121 -1.95 13.97 4.73
C LEU A 121 -1.03 13.33 3.68
N ASN A 122 0.25 13.70 3.73
CA ASN A 122 1.27 13.13 2.86
C ASN A 122 2.07 12.09 3.65
N GLN A 123 2.11 10.87 3.16
CA GLN A 123 2.78 9.75 3.81
C GLN A 123 3.50 8.87 2.79
N ASP A 124 4.76 8.52 3.08
CA ASP A 124 5.45 7.46 2.35
C ASP A 124 5.02 6.09 2.93
N VAL A 125 4.44 5.25 2.07
CA VAL A 125 4.09 3.85 2.39
C VAL A 125 5.13 2.93 1.78
N PHE A 126 5.52 1.89 2.50
CA PHE A 126 6.54 0.94 2.05
C PHE A 126 5.88 -0.40 1.79
N VAL A 127 6.34 -1.08 0.74
CA VAL A 127 5.86 -2.40 0.37
C VAL A 127 7.03 -3.34 0.19
N THR A 128 6.92 -4.53 0.75
CA THR A 128 7.85 -5.63 0.46
C THR A 128 7.07 -6.87 0.01
N LYS A 129 7.75 -7.78 -0.65
CA LYS A 129 7.21 -9.09 -1.01
C LYS A 129 7.65 -10.10 0.03
N ASP A 130 6.69 -10.78 0.64
CA ASP A 130 6.94 -11.93 1.50
C ASP A 130 7.63 -13.04 0.69
N LYS A 131 8.70 -13.60 1.23
CA LYS A 131 9.52 -14.59 0.51
C LYS A 131 8.95 -16.00 0.57
N GLU A 132 8.08 -16.28 1.53
CA GLU A 132 7.53 -17.62 1.77
C GLU A 132 6.27 -17.84 0.95
N ASN A 133 5.30 -16.93 1.02
CA ASN A 133 4.02 -17.06 0.31
C ASN A 133 3.93 -16.20 -0.96
N GLY A 134 4.82 -15.21 -1.12
CA GLY A 134 4.85 -14.33 -2.28
C GLY A 134 3.87 -13.15 -2.22
N ASP A 135 3.23 -12.92 -1.08
CA ASP A 135 2.29 -11.82 -0.86
C ASP A 135 2.99 -10.47 -0.80
N TRP A 136 2.30 -9.43 -1.22
CA TRP A 136 2.77 -8.05 -1.11
C TRP A 136 2.21 -7.44 0.16
N LEU A 137 3.08 -6.93 1.02
CA LEU A 137 2.73 -6.51 2.37
C LEU A 137 3.15 -5.06 2.64
N ILE A 138 2.33 -4.36 3.41
CA ILE A 138 2.48 -2.92 3.69
C ILE A 138 3.23 -2.69 5.00
N LEU A 139 4.10 -1.68 5.00
CA LEU A 139 4.84 -1.15 6.15
C LEU A 139 4.80 0.38 6.17
N TRP A 140 4.97 0.95 7.36
CA TRP A 140 5.18 2.38 7.58
C TRP A 140 6.53 2.64 8.25
N SER A 141 7.10 3.82 8.04
CA SER A 141 8.35 4.24 8.68
C SER A 141 8.10 4.76 10.10
N TYR A 142 8.97 4.38 11.04
CA TYR A 142 9.02 4.84 12.44
C TYR A 142 10.44 5.28 12.85
N GLU A 143 11.29 5.62 11.87
CA GLU A 143 12.60 6.23 12.11
C GLU A 143 12.55 7.66 12.65
#